data_AF-A0A497J3N0-F1
#
_entry.id   AF-A0A497J3N0-F1
#
_cell.length_a   1.000
_cell.length_b   1.000
_cell.length_c   1.000
_cell.angle_alpha   90.00
_cell.angle_beta   90.00
_cell.angle_gamma   90.00
#
_symmetry.space_group_name_H-M   'P 1'
#
loop_
_entity.id
_entity.type
_entity.pdbx_description
1 polymer ?
#
loop_
_entity_poly.entity_id
_entity_poly.type
_entity_poly.pdbx_seq_one_letter_code
_entity_poly.pdbx_strand_id
1 'polypeptide(L)'
;MSAPILWIGLDDLDGEDSEDTGSIASKIARQLRLKGYNVEMFKLQLPKLKEIGFDNDNAAYAIRVRMDPGEAMDFVGELVMDISSIESDPGLAIVMDRAFPLAVKLAKASLNSKIPKELVLEVSEQTGIQLLELGGNGDGVIGAFAVAVLASVGCAEKLQIDV
;
A
#
# COMPACT_ATOMS: atom_id res chain seq x y z
N MET A 1 -3.55 24.28 -9.99
CA MET A 1 -2.37 23.53 -9.52
C MET A 1 -2.38 22.18 -10.21
N SER A 2 -1.22 21.65 -10.61
CA SER A 2 -1.15 20.28 -11.13
C SER A 2 -1.40 19.29 -9.98
N ALA A 3 -2.10 18.19 -10.24
CA ALA A 3 -2.28 17.13 -9.25
C ALA A 3 -0.92 16.64 -8.69
N PRO A 4 -0.83 16.28 -7.39
CA PRO A 4 0.41 15.80 -6.78
C PRO A 4 0.79 14.41 -7.30
N ILE A 5 2.01 13.96 -7.01
CA ILE A 5 2.35 12.55 -7.16
C ILE A 5 1.83 11.83 -5.92
N LEU A 6 1.07 10.76 -6.09
CA LEU A 6 0.65 9.88 -5.02
C LEU A 6 1.48 8.60 -5.05
N TRP A 7 1.76 8.09 -3.87
CA TRP A 7 2.23 6.73 -3.64
C TRP A 7 1.14 5.99 -2.88
N ILE A 8 0.46 5.10 -3.59
CA ILE A 8 -0.67 4.34 -3.08
C ILE A 8 -0.15 2.98 -2.68
N GLY A 9 -0.02 2.71 -1.38
CA GLY A 9 0.36 1.42 -0.84
C GLY A 9 -0.84 0.51 -0.66
N LEU A 10 -0.61 -0.78 -0.90
CA LEU A 10 -1.59 -1.86 -0.88
C LEU A 10 -0.95 -3.07 -0.21
N ASP A 11 -1.69 -3.72 0.67
CA ASP A 11 -1.24 -4.93 1.37
C ASP A 11 -2.44 -5.77 1.85
N ASP A 12 -2.21 -7.06 2.08
CA ASP A 12 -3.19 -8.03 2.63
C ASP A 12 -4.50 -8.07 1.82
N LEU A 13 -4.36 -8.21 0.49
CA LEU A 13 -5.48 -8.26 -0.46
C LEU A 13 -5.93 -9.69 -0.77
N ASP A 14 -5.13 -10.69 -0.42
CA ASP A 14 -5.28 -12.08 -0.82
C ASP A 14 -5.74 -13.01 0.32
N GLY A 15 -6.19 -14.21 -0.06
CA GLY A 15 -6.61 -15.28 0.83
C GLY A 15 -6.27 -16.64 0.22
N GLU A 16 -6.70 -17.74 0.86
CA GLU A 16 -6.21 -19.10 0.55
C GLU A 16 -6.47 -19.54 -0.91
N ASP A 17 -7.61 -19.15 -1.49
CA ASP A 17 -8.03 -19.51 -2.85
C ASP A 17 -8.15 -18.29 -3.79
N SER A 18 -7.51 -17.16 -3.48
CA SER A 18 -7.52 -15.96 -4.33
C SER A 18 -6.25 -15.81 -5.18
N GLU A 19 -6.24 -14.81 -6.06
CA GLU A 19 -4.99 -14.30 -6.61
C GLU A 19 -4.13 -13.69 -5.50
N ASP A 20 -2.81 -13.67 -5.68
CA ASP A 20 -1.88 -13.04 -4.75
C ASP A 20 -2.02 -11.50 -4.73
N THR A 21 -1.58 -10.88 -3.63
CA THR A 21 -1.64 -9.42 -3.45
C THR A 21 -0.99 -8.63 -4.61
N GLY A 22 0.09 -9.13 -5.19
CA GLY A 22 0.77 -8.48 -6.32
C GLY A 22 -0.04 -8.51 -7.62
N SER A 23 -0.71 -9.63 -7.89
CA SER A 23 -1.64 -9.82 -9.01
C SER A 23 -2.84 -8.88 -8.89
N ILE A 24 -3.41 -8.74 -7.69
CA ILE A 24 -4.51 -7.81 -7.41
C ILE A 24 -4.03 -6.35 -7.58
N ALA A 25 -2.89 -5.97 -7.00
CA ALA A 25 -2.30 -4.64 -7.17
C ALA A 25 -2.04 -4.30 -8.65
N SER A 26 -1.64 -5.29 -9.45
CA SER A 26 -1.43 -5.13 -10.90
C SER A 26 -2.74 -4.88 -11.65
N LYS A 27 -3.84 -5.53 -11.25
CA LYS A 27 -5.17 -5.26 -11.80
C LYS A 27 -5.63 -3.83 -11.48
N ILE A 28 -5.42 -3.36 -10.25
CA ILE A 28 -5.72 -1.99 -9.84
C ILE A 28 -4.92 -0.98 -10.67
N ALA A 29 -3.61 -1.20 -10.82
CA ALA A 29 -2.76 -0.36 -11.67
C ALA A 29 -3.24 -0.33 -13.13
N ARG A 30 -3.69 -1.47 -13.66
CA ARG A 30 -4.28 -1.54 -15.01
C ARG A 30 -5.58 -0.73 -15.12
N GLN A 31 -6.46 -0.77 -14.11
CA GLN A 31 -7.68 0.05 -14.11
C GLN A 31 -7.36 1.56 -14.11
N LEU A 32 -6.35 1.98 -13.35
CA LEU A 32 -5.85 3.37 -13.40
C LEU A 32 -5.33 3.73 -14.81
N ARG A 33 -4.56 2.85 -15.47
CA ARG A 33 -4.11 3.06 -16.86
C ARG A 33 -5.28 3.19 -17.84
N LEU A 34 -6.30 2.34 -17.70
CA LEU A 34 -7.50 2.40 -18.55
C LEU A 34 -8.28 3.71 -18.38
N LYS A 35 -8.21 4.35 -17.20
CA LYS A 35 -8.73 5.71 -16.97
C LYS A 35 -7.81 6.82 -17.50
N GLY A 36 -6.66 6.49 -18.07
CA GLY A 36 -5.72 7.44 -18.67
C GLY A 36 -4.59 7.89 -17.76
N TYR A 37 -4.41 7.27 -16.58
CA TYR A 37 -3.31 7.59 -15.68
C TYR A 37 -2.01 6.89 -16.09
N ASN A 38 -0.89 7.62 -15.99
CA ASN A 38 0.44 7.02 -16.04
C ASN A 38 0.81 6.47 -14.66
N VAL A 39 1.07 5.16 -14.59
CA VAL A 39 1.37 4.47 -13.33
C VAL A 39 2.66 3.67 -13.38
N GLU A 40 3.36 3.63 -12.26
CA GLU A 40 4.52 2.77 -12.01
C GLU A 40 4.25 1.94 -10.75
N MET A 41 4.68 0.68 -10.70
CA MET A 41 4.53 -0.15 -9.49
C MET A 41 5.86 -0.43 -8.82
N PHE A 42 5.76 -0.65 -7.52
CA PHE A 42 6.87 -0.94 -6.64
C PHE A 42 6.49 -2.08 -5.71
N LYS A 43 7.46 -2.92 -5.35
CA LYS A 43 7.32 -4.00 -4.38
C LYS A 43 8.19 -3.71 -3.16
N LEU A 44 7.68 -4.02 -1.99
CA LEU A 44 8.43 -4.10 -0.75
C LEU A 44 8.25 -5.49 -0.15
N GLN A 45 9.36 -6.23 -0.04
CA GLN A 45 9.35 -7.47 0.73
C GLN A 45 9.30 -7.13 2.23
N LEU A 46 8.25 -7.55 2.91
CA LEU A 46 8.10 -7.41 4.35
C LEU A 46 8.79 -8.60 5.06
N PRO A 47 9.28 -8.40 6.29
CA PRO A 47 9.96 -9.46 7.01
C PRO A 47 8.98 -10.59 7.39
N LYS A 48 9.47 -11.83 7.30
CA LYS A 48 8.78 -12.98 7.88
C LYS A 48 9.05 -13.00 9.39
N LEU A 49 8.16 -12.40 10.16
CA LEU A 49 8.24 -12.38 11.62
C LEU A 49 7.43 -13.55 12.18
N LYS A 50 7.95 -14.26 13.20
CA LYS A 50 7.25 -15.39 13.84
C LYS A 50 5.89 -15.01 14.43
N GLU A 51 5.70 -13.73 14.73
CA GLU A 51 4.50 -13.14 15.33
C GLU A 51 3.46 -12.71 14.29
N ILE A 52 3.80 -12.80 12.99
CA ILE A 52 2.92 -12.53 11.86
C ILE A 52 2.63 -13.89 11.23
N GLY A 53 1.40 -14.38 11.42
CA GLY A 53 0.96 -15.66 10.88
C GLY A 53 0.87 -15.63 9.34
N PHE A 54 1.02 -16.80 8.73
CA PHE A 54 0.80 -17.11 7.30
C PHE A 54 1.14 -16.00 6.29
N ASP A 55 2.35 -16.08 5.71
CA ASP A 55 2.50 -15.81 4.28
C ASP A 55 3.81 -16.45 3.76
N ASN A 56 3.69 -17.23 2.68
CA ASN A 56 4.84 -17.77 1.98
C ASN A 56 5.64 -16.68 1.27
N ASP A 57 5.09 -15.48 1.03
CA ASP A 57 5.76 -14.36 0.35
C ASP A 57 5.37 -12.95 0.85
N ASN A 58 5.23 -12.74 2.17
CA ASN A 58 4.85 -11.47 2.83
C ASN A 58 5.39 -10.20 2.14
N ALA A 59 4.59 -9.59 1.25
CA ALA A 59 5.00 -8.46 0.43
C ALA A 59 3.86 -7.51 0.14
N ALA A 60 4.18 -6.22 0.27
CA ALA A 60 3.27 -5.12 -0.02
C ALA A 60 3.68 -4.42 -1.33
N TYR A 61 2.73 -3.75 -1.96
CA TYR A 61 2.90 -3.13 -3.28
C TYR A 61 2.50 -1.66 -3.25
N ALA A 62 3.23 -0.82 -3.97
CA ALA A 62 2.86 0.59 -4.16
C ALA A 62 2.66 0.94 -5.63
N ILE A 63 1.68 1.79 -5.89
CA ILE A 63 1.41 2.40 -7.19
C ILE A 63 1.78 3.87 -7.11
N ARG A 64 2.68 4.32 -7.98
CA ARG A 64 2.98 5.74 -8.17
C ARG A 64 2.15 6.30 -9.31
N VAL A 65 1.38 7.35 -9.03
CA VAL A 65 0.46 7.95 -10.01
C VAL A 65 0.31 9.44 -9.74
N ARG A 66 0.07 10.26 -10.77
CA ARG A 66 -0.29 11.68 -10.60
C ARG A 66 -1.81 11.81 -10.64
N MET A 67 -2.46 12.01 -9.51
CA MET A 67 -3.92 12.11 -9.39
C MET A 67 -4.34 12.89 -8.15
N ASP A 68 -5.62 13.24 -8.07
CA ASP A 68 -6.19 13.85 -6.88
C ASP A 68 -6.26 12.83 -5.72
N PRO A 69 -5.86 13.18 -4.48
CA PRO A 69 -5.92 12.26 -3.35
C PRO A 69 -7.34 11.79 -3.00
N GLY A 70 -8.36 12.64 -3.14
CA GLY A 70 -9.75 12.26 -2.91
C GLY A 70 -10.24 11.25 -3.94
N GLU A 71 -9.97 11.52 -5.23
CA GLU A 71 -10.29 10.56 -6.30
C GLU A 71 -9.53 9.23 -6.10
N ALA A 72 -8.27 9.28 -5.66
CA ALA A 72 -7.49 8.08 -5.37
C ALA A 72 -8.14 7.26 -4.26
N MET A 73 -8.61 7.93 -3.21
CA MET A 73 -9.25 7.27 -2.10
C MET A 73 -10.54 6.56 -2.52
N ASP A 74 -11.40 7.28 -3.23
CA ASP A 74 -12.69 6.74 -3.65
C ASP A 74 -12.48 5.62 -4.68
N PHE A 75 -11.75 5.89 -5.75
CA PHE A 75 -11.62 4.94 -6.87
C PHE A 75 -10.76 3.72 -6.52
N VAL A 76 -9.62 3.91 -5.87
CA VAL A 76 -8.76 2.77 -5.52
C VAL A 76 -9.34 2.01 -4.33
N GLY A 77 -9.95 2.71 -3.36
CA GLY A 77 -10.66 2.06 -2.26
C GLY A 77 -11.80 1.15 -2.74
N GLU A 78 -12.63 1.63 -3.68
CA GLU A 78 -13.67 0.80 -4.31
C GLU A 78 -13.08 -0.42 -5.02
N LEU A 79 -12.03 -0.25 -5.84
CA LEU A 79 -11.39 -1.38 -6.52
C LEU A 79 -10.78 -2.40 -5.56
N VAL A 80 -10.20 -1.95 -4.45
CA VAL A 80 -9.66 -2.84 -3.42
C VAL A 80 -10.80 -3.65 -2.81
N MET A 81 -11.91 -3.03 -2.42
CA MET A 81 -13.06 -3.75 -1.86
C MET A 81 -13.69 -4.73 -2.87
N ASP A 82 -13.70 -4.39 -4.16
CA ASP A 82 -14.33 -5.22 -5.19
C ASP A 82 -13.49 -6.45 -5.61
N ILE A 83 -12.15 -6.34 -5.53
CA ILE A 83 -11.23 -7.35 -6.11
C ILE A 83 -10.54 -8.19 -5.03
N SER A 84 -10.40 -7.67 -3.80
CA SER A 84 -9.72 -8.41 -2.72
C SER A 84 -10.50 -9.64 -2.29
N SER A 85 -9.79 -10.60 -1.69
CA SER A 85 -10.41 -11.77 -1.10
C SER A 85 -11.36 -11.38 0.05
N ILE A 86 -12.42 -12.14 0.24
CA ILE A 86 -13.35 -11.94 1.37
C ILE A 86 -12.71 -12.27 2.73
N GLU A 87 -11.63 -13.06 2.71
CA GLU A 87 -10.91 -13.51 3.91
C GLU A 87 -9.75 -12.59 4.31
N SER A 88 -9.41 -11.62 3.45
CA SER A 88 -8.23 -10.79 3.65
C SER A 88 -8.50 -9.59 4.57
N ASP A 89 -7.44 -8.85 4.91
CA ASP A 89 -7.49 -7.63 5.72
C ASP A 89 -6.94 -6.41 4.95
N PRO A 90 -7.59 -5.97 3.85
CA PRO A 90 -6.97 -5.03 2.92
C PRO A 90 -6.60 -3.69 3.56
N GLY A 91 -5.34 -3.32 3.39
CA GLY A 91 -4.84 -2.00 3.74
C GLY A 91 -4.61 -1.11 2.53
N LEU A 92 -4.98 0.16 2.64
CA LEU A 92 -4.63 1.20 1.67
C LEU A 92 -3.96 2.37 2.36
N ALA A 93 -2.86 2.86 1.80
CA ALA A 93 -2.17 4.06 2.26
C ALA A 93 -1.89 5.04 1.12
N ILE A 94 -2.04 6.35 1.34
CA ILE A 94 -1.70 7.39 0.36
C ILE A 94 -0.68 8.36 0.95
N VAL A 95 0.49 8.41 0.31
CA VAL A 95 1.51 9.42 0.56
C VAL A 95 1.54 10.41 -0.60
N MET A 96 1.40 11.71 -0.29
CA MET A 96 1.56 12.78 -1.27
C MET A 96 3.03 13.19 -1.41
N ASP A 97 3.50 13.22 -2.66
CA ASP A 97 4.83 13.54 -3.15
C ASP A 97 5.98 12.75 -2.52
N ARG A 98 6.24 12.94 -1.23
CA ARG A 98 7.30 12.28 -0.48
C ARG A 98 6.98 12.23 1.02
N ALA A 99 7.18 11.08 1.65
CA ALA A 99 6.98 10.93 3.08
C ALA A 99 7.95 11.76 3.94
N PHE A 100 7.45 12.24 5.08
CA PHE A 100 8.25 12.93 6.08
C PHE A 100 9.22 11.98 6.82
N PRO A 101 10.36 12.47 7.35
CA PRO A 101 11.35 11.64 8.03
C PRO A 101 10.79 10.80 9.19
N LEU A 102 9.76 11.28 9.90
CA LEU A 102 9.10 10.55 10.98
C LEU A 102 8.44 9.27 10.46
N ALA A 103 7.64 9.37 9.40
CA ALA A 103 7.01 8.23 8.74
C ALA A 103 8.06 7.27 8.17
N VAL A 104 9.12 7.79 7.54
CA VAL A 104 10.22 6.97 7.01
C VAL A 104 10.92 6.19 8.12
N LYS A 105 11.14 6.80 9.30
CA LYS A 105 11.75 6.12 10.44
C LYS A 105 10.87 4.97 10.93
N LEU A 106 9.56 5.18 11.04
CA LEU A 106 8.61 4.14 11.44
C LEU A 106 8.53 3.00 10.41
N ALA A 107 8.41 3.34 9.12
CA ALA A 107 8.37 2.36 8.04
C ALA A 107 9.66 1.53 7.94
N LYS A 108 10.83 2.09 8.27
CA LYS A 108 12.07 1.29 8.37
C LYS A 108 12.08 0.34 9.57
N ALA A 109 11.39 0.70 10.66
CA ALA A 109 11.28 -0.17 11.82
C ALA A 109 10.41 -1.41 11.54
N SER A 110 9.38 -1.29 10.69
CA SER A 110 8.55 -2.44 10.29
C SER A 110 9.33 -3.54 9.56
N LEU A 111 10.47 -3.19 8.96
CA LEU A 111 11.36 -4.17 8.29
C LEU A 111 12.09 -5.11 9.26
N ASN A 112 12.07 -4.83 10.57
CA ASN A 112 12.80 -5.60 11.57
C ASN A 112 11.94 -6.09 12.73
N SER A 113 10.74 -5.52 12.91
CA SER A 113 9.87 -5.79 14.06
C SER A 113 8.41 -5.50 13.71
N LYS A 114 7.48 -6.18 14.37
CA LYS A 114 6.07 -5.85 14.29
C LYS A 114 5.86 -4.47 14.90
N ILE A 115 5.32 -3.54 14.12
CA ILE A 115 4.96 -2.21 14.62
C ILE A 115 3.48 -2.18 15.01
N PRO A 116 3.10 -1.53 16.12
CA PRO A 116 1.70 -1.40 16.51
C PRO A 116 0.91 -0.57 15.48
N LYS A 117 -0.31 -1.00 15.16
CA LYS A 117 -1.21 -0.26 14.26
C LYS A 117 -1.48 1.16 14.77
N GLU A 118 -1.63 1.33 16.08
CA GLU A 118 -1.89 2.62 16.73
C GLU A 118 -0.76 3.63 16.46
N LEU A 119 0.49 3.16 16.43
CA LEU A 119 1.64 4.00 16.12
C LEU A 119 1.67 4.40 14.64
N VAL A 120 1.22 3.51 13.75
CA VAL A 120 1.05 3.81 12.31
C VAL A 120 -0.03 4.86 12.11
N LEU A 121 -1.18 4.73 12.79
CA LEU A 121 -2.27 5.70 12.76
C LEU A 121 -1.81 7.08 13.28
N GLU A 122 -1.15 7.12 14.44
CA GLU A 122 -0.64 8.36 15.04
C GLU A 122 0.34 9.09 14.10
N VAL A 123 1.33 8.36 13.56
CA VAL A 123 2.32 8.96 12.66
C VAL A 123 1.67 9.41 11.36
N SER A 124 0.66 8.69 10.88
CA SER A 124 -0.04 9.05 9.65
C SER A 124 -0.82 10.35 9.81
N GLU A 125 -1.54 10.51 10.93
CA GLU A 125 -2.21 11.77 11.28
C GLU A 125 -1.21 12.95 11.37
N GLN A 126 -0.07 12.74 12.03
CA GLN A 126 0.96 13.78 12.19
C GLN A 126 1.64 14.17 10.87
N THR A 127 1.68 13.27 9.89
CA THR A 127 2.41 13.46 8.62
C THR A 127 1.52 13.65 7.41
N GLY A 128 0.19 13.63 7.58
CA GLY A 128 -0.78 13.79 6.51
C GLY A 128 -0.87 12.60 5.55
N ILE A 129 -0.46 11.41 6.01
CA ILE A 129 -0.64 10.16 5.27
C ILE A 129 -2.06 9.69 5.52
N GLN A 130 -2.78 9.35 4.46
CA GLN A 130 -4.14 8.84 4.58
C GLN A 130 -4.10 7.32 4.60
N LEU A 131 -4.90 6.71 5.48
CA LEU A 131 -5.00 5.26 5.66
C LEU A 131 -6.45 4.83 5.61
N LEU A 132 -6.74 3.75 4.90
CA LEU A 132 -8.05 3.10 4.87
C LEU A 132 -7.90 1.64 5.28
N GLU A 133 -8.62 1.27 6.34
CA GLU A 133 -8.88 -0.11 6.75
C GLU A 133 -10.10 -0.60 5.94
N LEU A 134 -9.90 -1.59 5.07
CA LEU A 134 -10.92 -2.03 4.11
C LEU A 134 -11.42 -3.46 4.35
N GLY A 135 -10.97 -4.10 5.43
CA GLY A 135 -11.44 -5.42 5.84
C GLY A 135 -10.92 -5.82 7.21
N GLY A 136 -11.10 -7.10 7.55
CA GLY A 136 -10.50 -7.76 8.71
C GLY A 136 -10.52 -6.97 10.02
N ASN A 137 -9.35 -6.87 10.64
CA ASN A 137 -9.11 -6.10 11.87
C ASN A 137 -8.37 -4.77 11.58
N GLY A 138 -8.07 -4.50 10.31
CA GLY A 138 -7.37 -3.32 9.81
C GLY A 138 -5.85 -3.42 9.85
N ASP A 139 -5.24 -4.58 10.10
CA ASP A 139 -3.77 -4.70 10.24
C ASP A 139 -3.04 -4.49 8.91
N GLY A 140 -3.69 -4.75 7.76
CA GLY A 140 -3.09 -4.54 6.43
C GLY A 140 -2.61 -3.10 6.19
N VAL A 141 -3.16 -2.10 6.90
CA VAL A 141 -2.68 -0.71 6.79
C VAL A 141 -1.22 -0.55 7.20
N ILE A 142 -0.68 -1.46 8.01
CA ILE A 142 0.71 -1.44 8.45
C ILE A 142 1.66 -1.66 7.27
N GLY A 143 1.43 -2.69 6.46
CA GLY A 143 2.28 -2.96 5.31
C GLY A 143 1.99 -2.02 4.14
N ALA A 144 0.72 -1.62 3.94
CA ALA A 144 0.35 -0.59 2.98
C ALA A 144 1.09 0.74 3.27
N PHE A 145 1.11 1.16 4.55
CA PHE A 145 1.91 2.30 5.01
C PHE A 145 3.39 2.12 4.70
N ALA A 146 3.96 0.96 5.05
CA ALA A 146 5.39 0.71 4.89
C ALA A 146 5.82 0.82 3.42
N VAL A 147 5.11 0.18 2.49
CA VAL A 147 5.45 0.23 1.06
C VAL A 147 5.24 1.61 0.46
N ALA A 148 4.13 2.30 0.77
CA ALA A 148 3.89 3.66 0.25
C ALA A 148 4.99 4.63 0.68
N VAL A 149 5.33 4.61 1.98
CA VAL A 149 6.35 5.48 2.57
C VAL A 149 7.72 5.17 1.99
N LEU A 150 8.14 3.91 1.98
CA LEU A 150 9.47 3.52 1.51
C LEU A 150 9.64 3.69 0.00
N ALA A 151 8.59 3.41 -0.80
CA ALA A 151 8.59 3.70 -2.23
C ALA A 151 8.77 5.20 -2.48
N SER A 152 8.08 6.06 -1.72
CA SER A 152 8.17 7.51 -1.86
C SER A 152 9.56 8.11 -1.65
N VAL A 153 10.45 7.38 -0.98
CA VAL A 153 11.84 7.78 -0.73
C VAL A 153 12.87 6.91 -1.45
N GLY A 154 12.44 6.07 -2.40
CA GLY A 154 13.32 5.26 -3.24
C GLY A 154 13.91 4.03 -2.53
N CYS A 155 13.20 3.47 -1.55
CA CYS A 155 13.59 2.28 -0.80
C CYS A 155 12.74 1.03 -1.13
N ALA A 156 11.89 1.09 -2.15
CA ALA A 156 11.15 -0.06 -2.68
C ALA A 156 11.66 -0.44 -4.07
N GLU A 157 11.52 -1.71 -4.45
CA GLU A 157 11.93 -2.21 -5.76
C GLU A 157 10.93 -1.74 -6.83
N LYS A 158 11.41 -1.06 -7.87
CA LYS A 158 10.56 -0.73 -9.02
C LYS A 158 10.34 -1.96 -9.88
N LEU A 159 9.09 -2.30 -10.15
CA LEU A 159 8.75 -3.42 -11.01
C LEU A 159 8.81 -3.02 -12.49
N GLN A 160 9.41 -3.88 -13.32
CA GLN A 160 9.20 -3.83 -14.77
C GLN A 160 7.87 -4.51 -15.05
N ILE A 161 6.88 -3.71 -15.43
CA ILE A 161 5.55 -4.24 -15.76
C ILE A 161 5.32 -4.01 -17.24
N ASP A 162 5.31 -5.11 -17.98
CA ASP A 162 4.72 -5.17 -19.31
C ASP A 162 3.19 -5.27 -19.12
N VAL A 163 2.51 -4.12 -19.09
CA VAL A 163 1.04 -4.04 -19.12
C VAL A 163 0.59 -3.17 -20.27
#